data_AF-A0A3E1NTR3-F1
#
_entry.id   AF-A0A3E1NTR3-F1
#
_cell.length_a   1.000
_cell.length_b   1.000
_cell.length_c   1.000
_cell.angle_alpha   90.00
_cell.angle_beta   90.00
_cell.angle_gamma   90.00
#
_symmetry.space_group_name_H-M   'P 1'
#
loop_
_entity.id
_entity.type
_entity.pdbx_description
1 polymer ?
#
loop_
_entity_poly.entity_id
_entity_poly.type
_entity_poly.pdbx_seq_one_letter_code
_entity_poly.pdbx_strand_id
1 'polypeptide(L)'
;MQNYLIIIIAGIAGTLLMTGAVYLLSALTGKNYKVVGILATMLANHTTKEKGLTRSTPDILLGIAVHYLIGIFFAFIYYFLWQMGYLALTINSSILFGLSTGIVAIIFWSLFIRFHPNPPLIPVFTYVLSIGLVHILFSLGTYLVFSLMY
;
A
#
# COMPACT_ATOMS: atom_id res chain seq x y z
N MET A 1 26.01 -11.32 -4.91
CA MET A 1 25.05 -11.15 -6.02
C MET A 1 23.79 -10.52 -5.46
N GLN A 2 23.32 -9.41 -6.04
CA GLN A 2 22.06 -8.80 -5.65
C GLN A 2 20.92 -9.75 -5.99
N ASN A 3 20.24 -10.28 -4.97
CA ASN A 3 19.16 -11.22 -5.20
C ASN A 3 17.85 -10.43 -5.32
N TYR A 4 17.58 -9.92 -6.52
CA TYR A 4 16.37 -9.16 -6.84
C TYR A 4 15.07 -9.91 -6.48
N LEU A 5 15.11 -11.25 -6.47
CA LEU A 5 13.98 -12.07 -6.02
C LEU A 5 13.62 -11.80 -4.56
N ILE A 6 14.61 -11.59 -3.67
CA ILE A 6 14.35 -11.28 -2.26
C ILE A 6 13.64 -9.93 -2.13
N ILE A 7 14.01 -8.94 -2.94
CA ILE A 7 13.38 -7.61 -2.93
C ILE A 7 11.92 -7.71 -3.37
N ILE A 8 11.64 -8.51 -4.40
CA ILE A 8 10.28 -8.77 -4.87
C ILE A 8 9.46 -9.48 -3.78
N ILE A 9 10.01 -10.53 -3.17
CA ILE A 9 9.34 -11.24 -2.07
C ILE A 9 9.06 -10.29 -0.89
N ALA A 10 10.01 -9.42 -0.54
CA ALA A 10 9.86 -8.44 0.53
C ALA A 10 8.72 -7.46 0.22
N GLY A 11 8.66 -6.95 -1.02
CA GLY A 11 7.57 -6.08 -1.48
C GLY A 11 6.21 -6.78 -1.45
N ILE A 12 6.13 -8.05 -1.87
CA ILE A 12 4.90 -8.85 -1.80
C ILE A 12 4.47 -9.06 -0.35
N ALA A 13 5.38 -9.47 0.53
CA ALA A 13 5.10 -9.74 1.94
C ALA A 13 4.63 -8.47 2.67
N GLY A 14 5.33 -7.34 2.47
CA GLY A 14 4.93 -6.05 3.02
C GLY A 14 3.55 -5.61 2.53
N THR A 15 3.29 -5.74 1.22
CA THR A 15 1.99 -5.36 0.62
C THR A 15 0.86 -6.21 1.17
N LEU A 16 1.09 -7.52 1.31
CA LEU A 16 0.12 -8.45 1.86
C LEU A 16 -0.23 -8.09 3.32
N LEU A 17 0.77 -7.83 4.15
CA LEU A 17 0.59 -7.48 5.56
C LEU A 17 -0.21 -6.18 5.71
N MET A 18 0.17 -5.14 4.95
CA MET A 18 -0.53 -3.85 4.94
C MET A 18 -1.98 -3.99 4.43
N THR A 19 -2.19 -4.71 3.33
CA THR A 19 -3.52 -4.95 2.75
C THR A 19 -4.42 -5.71 3.72
N GLY A 20 -3.88 -6.75 4.35
CA GLY A 20 -4.57 -7.54 5.37
C GLY A 20 -5.02 -6.67 6.53
N ALA A 21 -4.16 -5.76 7.01
CA ALA A 21 -4.50 -4.85 8.10
C ALA A 21 -5.67 -3.90 7.77
N VAL A 22 -5.68 -3.29 6.57
CA VAL A 22 -6.80 -2.41 6.18
C VAL A 22 -8.09 -3.17 5.87
N TYR A 23 -7.99 -4.42 5.40
CA TYR A 23 -9.16 -5.29 5.22
C TYR A 23 -9.75 -5.73 6.56
N LEU A 24 -8.90 -6.06 7.53
CA LEU A 24 -9.33 -6.33 8.89
C LEU A 24 -10.01 -5.11 9.51
N LEU A 25 -9.42 -3.92 9.37
CA LEU A 25 -10.02 -2.68 9.83
C LEU A 25 -11.38 -2.43 9.16
N SER A 26 -11.51 -2.73 7.86
CA SER A 26 -12.79 -2.65 7.14
C SER A 26 -13.83 -3.59 7.74
N ALA A 27 -13.44 -4.83 8.05
CA ALA A 27 -14.33 -5.81 8.68
C ALA A 27 -14.77 -5.40 10.09
N LEU A 28 -13.85 -4.85 10.90
CA LEU A 28 -14.14 -4.43 12.27
C LEU A 28 -15.01 -3.17 12.37
N THR A 29 -14.90 -2.26 11.40
CA THR A 29 -15.59 -0.95 11.45
C THR A 29 -16.82 -0.86 10.55
N GLY A 30 -17.03 -1.83 9.65
CA GLY A 30 -18.04 -1.77 8.61
C GLY A 30 -17.79 -0.70 7.53
N LYS A 31 -16.69 0.06 7.63
CA LYS A 31 -16.32 1.11 6.68
C LYS A 31 -15.52 0.53 5.51
N ASN A 32 -15.68 1.12 4.32
CA ASN A 32 -14.95 0.69 3.13
C ASN A 32 -13.49 1.21 3.16
N TYR A 33 -12.57 0.38 3.65
CA TYR A 33 -11.13 0.62 3.61
C TYR A 33 -10.37 -0.35 2.70
N LYS A 34 -11.10 -1.05 1.82
CA LYS A 34 -10.57 -2.07 0.92
C LYS A 34 -9.72 -1.41 -0.18
N VAL A 35 -8.45 -1.18 0.10
CA VAL A 35 -7.51 -0.42 -0.74
C VAL A 35 -7.49 -0.88 -2.19
N VAL A 36 -7.46 -2.20 -2.43
CA VAL A 36 -7.47 -2.78 -3.79
C VAL A 36 -8.77 -2.45 -4.52
N GLY A 37 -9.93 -2.56 -3.85
CA GLY A 37 -11.22 -2.25 -4.45
C GLY A 37 -11.37 -0.77 -4.77
N ILE A 38 -10.91 0.11 -3.88
CA ILE A 38 -10.91 1.57 -4.12
C ILE A 38 -9.97 1.90 -5.27
N LEU A 39 -8.74 1.39 -5.25
CA LEU A 39 -7.75 1.60 -6.30
C LEU A 39 -8.25 1.11 -7.66
N ALA A 40 -8.78 -0.11 -7.73
CA ALA A 40 -9.40 -0.69 -8.92
C ALA A 40 -10.50 0.22 -9.49
N THR A 41 -11.42 0.63 -8.63
CA THR A 41 -12.56 1.48 -9.01
C THR A 41 -12.09 2.81 -9.59
N MET A 42 -11.09 3.42 -8.96
CA MET A 42 -10.54 4.70 -9.37
C MET A 42 -9.71 4.57 -10.65
N LEU A 43 -8.83 3.58 -10.76
CA LEU A 43 -8.02 3.38 -11.98
C LEU A 43 -8.88 3.09 -13.21
N ALA A 44 -9.94 2.29 -13.06
CA ALA A 44 -10.86 1.98 -14.14
C ALA A 44 -11.93 3.06 -14.38
N ASN A 45 -12.04 4.06 -13.50
CA ASN A 45 -13.13 5.04 -13.48
C ASN A 45 -14.54 4.38 -13.51
N HIS A 46 -14.68 3.22 -12.87
CA HIS A 46 -15.89 2.39 -12.86
C HIS A 46 -16.60 2.41 -11.50
N THR A 47 -16.75 3.60 -10.93
CA THR A 47 -17.59 3.80 -9.73
C THR A 47 -19.05 3.49 -10.05
N THR A 48 -19.72 2.70 -9.20
CA THR A 48 -21.11 2.29 -9.45
C THR A 48 -22.08 3.48 -9.39
N LYS A 49 -23.29 3.31 -9.91
CA LYS A 49 -24.35 4.34 -9.85
C LYS A 49 -24.64 4.80 -8.41
N GLU A 50 -24.52 3.90 -7.44
CA GLU A 50 -24.70 4.15 -6.01
C GLU A 50 -23.42 4.70 -5.33
N LYS A 51 -22.43 5.17 -6.11
CA LYS A 51 -21.11 5.61 -5.62
C LYS A 51 -20.33 4.52 -4.88
N GLY A 52 -20.54 3.25 -5.23
CA GLY A 52 -19.85 2.09 -4.67
C GLY A 52 -18.62 1.66 -5.47
N LEU A 53 -17.96 0.60 -5.00
CA LEU A 53 -16.78 0.00 -5.64
C LEU A 53 -17.16 -0.89 -6.83
N THR A 54 -16.28 -0.96 -7.82
CA THR A 54 -16.40 -1.91 -8.95
C THR A 54 -16.45 -3.35 -8.46
N ARG A 55 -17.17 -4.20 -9.20
CA ARG A 55 -17.24 -5.66 -9.02
C ARG A 55 -16.65 -6.42 -10.22
N SER A 56 -16.15 -5.68 -11.22
CA SER A 56 -15.55 -6.22 -12.43
C SER A 56 -14.24 -6.93 -12.09
N THR A 57 -14.12 -8.22 -12.43
CA THR A 57 -12.89 -8.99 -12.23
C THR A 57 -11.66 -8.31 -12.89
N PRO A 58 -11.73 -7.85 -14.16
CA PRO A 58 -10.64 -7.09 -14.77
C PRO A 58 -10.16 -5.88 -13.95
N ASP A 59 -11.09 -5.08 -13.42
CA ASP A 59 -10.75 -3.88 -12.64
C ASP A 59 -10.06 -4.28 -11.33
N ILE A 60 -10.57 -5.32 -10.67
CA ILE A 60 -9.97 -5.84 -9.43
C ILE A 60 -8.56 -6.38 -9.71
N LEU A 61 -8.35 -7.11 -10.80
CA LEU A 61 -7.03 -7.57 -11.20
C LEU A 61 -6.06 -6.41 -11.47
N LEU A 62 -6.53 -5.34 -12.12
CA LEU A 62 -5.75 -4.12 -12.32
C LEU A 62 -5.36 -3.49 -10.97
N GLY A 63 -6.32 -3.36 -10.05
CA GLY A 63 -6.06 -2.84 -8.70
C GLY A 63 -5.04 -3.68 -7.94
N ILE A 64 -5.14 -5.01 -7.99
CA ILE A 64 -4.17 -5.93 -7.38
C ILE A 64 -2.79 -5.72 -8.01
N ALA A 65 -2.69 -5.77 -9.33
CA ALA A 65 -1.43 -5.67 -10.06
C ALA A 65 -0.71 -4.34 -9.73
N VAL A 66 -1.41 -3.21 -9.84
CA VAL A 66 -0.83 -1.89 -9.53
C VAL A 66 -0.43 -1.79 -8.06
N HIS A 67 -1.24 -2.31 -7.13
CA HIS A 67 -0.92 -2.25 -5.71
C HIS A 67 0.37 -3.01 -5.37
N TYR A 68 0.52 -4.25 -5.87
CA TYR A 68 1.72 -5.04 -5.65
C TYR A 68 2.94 -4.48 -6.37
N LEU A 69 2.78 -3.91 -7.58
CA LEU A 69 3.88 -3.22 -8.27
C LEU A 69 4.41 -2.02 -7.48
N ILE A 70 3.51 -1.21 -6.90
CA ILE A 70 3.90 -0.09 -6.03
C ILE A 70 4.61 -0.60 -4.77
N GLY A 71 4.12 -1.68 -4.17
CA GLY A 71 4.77 -2.29 -3.01
C GLY A 71 6.17 -2.82 -3.31
N ILE A 72 6.35 -3.50 -4.44
CA ILE A 72 7.67 -3.94 -4.92
C ILE A 72 8.58 -2.73 -5.15
N PHE A 73 8.07 -1.67 -5.78
CA PHE A 73 8.82 -0.43 -5.99
C PHE A 73 9.31 0.19 -4.67
N PHE A 74 8.45 0.28 -3.63
CA PHE A 74 8.89 0.77 -2.33
C PHE A 74 9.90 -0.16 -1.64
N ALA A 75 9.81 -1.49 -1.82
CA ALA A 75 10.81 -2.41 -1.32
C ALA A 75 12.18 -2.21 -2.00
N PHE A 76 12.21 -1.90 -3.30
CA PHE A 76 13.44 -1.49 -4.00
C PHE A 76 14.03 -0.21 -3.40
N ILE A 77 13.20 0.81 -3.16
CA ILE A 77 13.67 2.06 -2.53
C ILE A 77 14.28 1.75 -1.15
N TYR A 78 13.60 0.96 -0.32
CA TYR A 78 14.12 0.59 0.99
C TYR A 78 15.47 -0.13 0.85
N TYR A 79 15.55 -1.15 0.00
CA TYR A 79 16.78 -1.89 -0.23
C TYR A 79 17.93 -0.96 -0.66
N PHE A 80 17.71 -0.05 -1.62
CA PHE A 80 18.76 0.86 -2.06
C PHE A 80 19.19 1.84 -0.97
N LEU A 81 18.26 2.43 -0.22
CA LEU A 81 18.60 3.30 0.92
C LEU A 81 19.44 2.56 1.96
N TRP A 82 19.15 1.27 2.18
CA TRP A 82 19.96 0.44 3.05
C TRP A 82 21.36 0.18 2.49
N GLN A 83 21.48 -0.24 1.23
CA GLN A 83 22.78 -0.52 0.61
C GLN A 83 23.67 0.72 0.47
N MET A 84 23.08 1.90 0.30
CA MET A 84 23.80 3.17 0.25
C MET A 84 24.19 3.70 1.65
N GLY A 85 23.79 3.02 2.73
CA GLY A 85 24.08 3.44 4.11
C GLY A 85 23.20 4.58 4.63
N TYR A 86 22.16 4.99 3.90
CA TYR A 86 21.20 6.00 4.36
C TYR A 86 20.23 5.46 5.41
N LEU A 87 19.97 4.16 5.41
CA LEU A 87 19.18 3.46 6.42
C LEU A 87 19.93 2.23 6.93
N ALA A 88 19.81 1.95 8.23
CA ALA A 88 20.25 0.66 8.77
C ALA A 88 19.13 -0.38 8.63
N LEU A 89 19.48 -1.66 8.51
CA LEU A 89 18.48 -2.74 8.57
C LEU A 89 18.08 -3.00 10.03
N THR A 90 17.28 -2.10 10.59
CA THR A 90 16.79 -2.16 11.97
C THR A 90 15.30 -1.84 12.02
N ILE A 91 14.63 -2.28 13.10
CA ILE A 91 13.21 -1.98 13.34
C ILE A 91 12.95 -0.46 13.34
N ASN A 92 13.79 0.32 14.01
CA ASN A 92 13.63 1.78 14.06
C ASN A 92 13.71 2.44 12.67
N SER A 93 14.67 2.01 11.85
CA SER A 93 14.79 2.50 10.47
C SER A 93 13.58 2.07 9.61
N SER A 94 13.03 0.88 9.86
CA SER A 94 11.82 0.39 9.20
C SER A 94 10.60 1.23 9.57
N ILE A 95 10.43 1.58 10.85
CA ILE A 95 9.34 2.45 11.30
C ILE A 95 9.48 3.83 10.65
N LEU A 96 10.69 4.40 10.62
CA LEU A 96 10.94 5.68 9.97
C LEU A 96 10.64 5.63 8.46
N PHE A 97 11.05 4.56 7.77
CA PHE A 97 10.74 4.36 6.36
C PHE A 97 9.24 4.21 6.12
N GLY A 98 8.56 3.44 6.96
CA GLY A 98 7.10 3.27 6.93
C GLY A 98 6.34 4.57 7.17
N LEU A 99 6.78 5.42 8.12
CA LEU A 99 6.21 6.76 8.32
C LEU A 99 6.43 7.65 7.10
N SER A 100 7.63 7.63 6.53
CA SER A 100 7.98 8.46 5.37
C SER A 100 7.15 8.07 4.14
N THR A 101 7.06 6.78 3.82
CA THR A 101 6.22 6.27 2.74
C THR A 101 4.72 6.44 3.04
N GLY A 102 4.32 6.35 4.32
CA GLY A 102 2.97 6.65 4.78
C GLY A 102 2.56 8.10 4.51
N ILE A 103 3.45 9.08 4.71
CA ILE A 103 3.20 10.49 4.34
C ILE A 103 3.02 10.62 2.83
N VAL A 104 3.88 9.98 2.03
CA VAL A 104 3.75 9.95 0.57
C VAL A 104 2.39 9.38 0.16
N ALA A 105 1.97 8.27 0.79
CA ALA A 105 0.68 7.65 0.53
C ALA A 105 -0.49 8.56 0.92
N ILE A 106 -0.41 9.26 2.06
CA ILE A 106 -1.42 10.23 2.49
C ILE A 106 -1.60 11.32 1.44
N ILE A 107 -0.50 11.90 0.96
CA ILE A 107 -0.53 12.95 -0.06
C ILE A 107 -1.12 12.39 -1.35
N PHE A 108 -0.57 11.28 -1.85
CA PHE A 108 -1.03 10.65 -3.10
C PHE A 108 -2.52 10.35 -3.07
N TRP A 109 -3.02 9.68 -2.02
CA TRP A 109 -4.43 9.32 -1.91
C TRP A 109 -5.34 10.53 -1.75
N SER A 110 -4.91 11.55 -0.99
CA SER A 110 -5.67 12.80 -0.86
C SER A 110 -5.85 13.48 -2.22
N LEU A 111 -4.78 13.58 -3.00
CA LEU A 111 -4.81 14.17 -4.34
C LEU A 111 -5.62 13.31 -5.31
N PHE A 112 -5.39 11.98 -5.31
CA PHE A 112 -6.06 11.08 -6.21
C PHE A 112 -7.57 11.08 -5.98
N ILE A 113 -8.03 11.02 -4.74
CA ILE A 113 -9.47 11.10 -4.41
C ILE A 113 -10.06 12.46 -4.79
N ARG A 114 -9.34 13.56 -4.49
CA ARG A 114 -9.83 14.92 -4.72
C ARG A 114 -10.00 15.27 -6.20
N PHE A 115 -9.07 14.81 -7.04
CA PHE A 115 -9.03 15.17 -8.45
C PHE A 115 -9.64 14.12 -9.39
N HIS A 116 -9.99 12.94 -8.88
CA HIS A 116 -10.66 11.94 -9.68
C HIS A 116 -12.05 12.42 -10.14
N PRO A 117 -12.46 12.20 -11.39
CA PRO A 117 -13.72 12.70 -11.92
C PRO A 117 -14.96 12.05 -11.29
N ASN A 118 -14.83 10.80 -10.83
CA ASN A 118 -15.95 10.05 -10.26
C ASN A 118 -15.51 9.14 -9.10
N PRO A 119 -15.08 9.67 -7.95
CA PRO A 119 -14.61 8.85 -6.84
C PRO A 119 -15.77 8.10 -6.15
N PRO A 120 -15.53 6.90 -5.59
CA PRO A 120 -16.51 6.21 -4.78
C PRO A 120 -16.70 6.92 -3.44
N LEU A 121 -17.86 6.70 -2.81
CA LEU A 121 -18.16 7.25 -1.49
C LEU A 121 -17.42 6.44 -0.43
N ILE A 122 -16.41 7.07 0.17
CA ILE A 122 -15.58 6.52 1.25
C ILE A 122 -15.38 7.55 2.35
N PRO A 123 -15.11 7.14 3.60
CA PRO A 123 -14.77 8.06 4.68
C PRO A 123 -13.33 8.59 4.49
N VAL A 124 -13.17 9.59 3.62
CA VAL A 124 -11.87 10.06 3.10
C VAL A 124 -10.83 10.31 4.20
N PHE A 125 -11.17 11.09 5.23
CA PHE A 125 -10.23 11.43 6.30
C PHE A 125 -9.68 10.18 7.01
N THR A 126 -10.56 9.30 7.47
CA THR A 126 -10.14 8.10 8.19
C THR A 126 -9.48 7.09 7.25
N TYR A 127 -9.92 6.99 5.99
CA TYR A 127 -9.28 6.14 4.98
C TYR A 127 -7.83 6.55 4.73
N VAL A 128 -7.58 7.82 4.40
CA VAL A 128 -6.25 8.34 4.09
C VAL A 128 -5.31 8.18 5.29
N LEU A 129 -5.80 8.49 6.50
CA LEU A 129 -5.02 8.32 7.73
C LEU A 129 -4.68 6.84 7.98
N SER A 130 -5.66 5.94 7.82
CA SER A 130 -5.43 4.50 7.96
C SER A 130 -4.40 3.99 6.96
N ILE A 131 -4.49 4.39 5.68
CA ILE A 131 -3.51 4.04 4.64
C ILE A 131 -2.10 4.50 5.02
N GLY A 132 -1.95 5.74 5.51
CA GLY A 132 -0.66 6.25 5.96
C GLY A 132 -0.07 5.42 7.10
N LEU A 133 -0.87 5.08 8.11
CA LEU A 133 -0.40 4.32 9.27
C LEU A 133 0.00 2.88 8.93
N VAL A 134 -0.73 2.21 8.04
CA VAL A 134 -0.41 0.82 7.68
C VAL A 134 0.87 0.69 6.85
N HIS A 135 1.46 1.78 6.36
CA HIS A 135 2.78 1.73 5.72
C HIS A 135 3.90 1.36 6.70
N ILE A 136 3.70 1.55 8.01
CA ILE A 136 4.59 0.99 9.04
C ILE A 136 4.57 -0.55 8.96
N LEU A 137 3.38 -1.15 8.83
CA LEU A 137 3.25 -2.59 8.68
C LEU A 137 3.86 -3.08 7.36
N PHE A 138 3.66 -2.35 6.25
CA PHE A 138 4.35 -2.64 4.99
C PHE A 138 5.88 -2.68 5.18
N SER A 139 6.45 -1.66 5.82
CA SER A 139 7.91 -1.58 6.02
C SER A 139 8.42 -2.66 6.97
N LEU A 140 7.67 -3.00 8.03
CA LEU A 140 8.04 -4.08 8.95
C LEU A 140 7.99 -5.45 8.27
N GLY A 141 7.00 -5.70 7.41
CA GLY A 141 6.94 -6.93 6.61
C GLY A 141 8.11 -7.04 5.64
N THR A 142 8.49 -5.92 5.00
CA THR A 142 9.66 -5.84 4.12
C THR A 142 10.96 -6.09 4.89
N TYR A 143 11.12 -5.44 6.05
CA TYR A 143 12.25 -5.63 6.96
C TYR A 143 12.40 -7.08 7.41
N LEU A 144 11.30 -7.74 7.78
CA LEU A 144 11.33 -9.13 8.22
C LEU A 144 11.94 -10.03 7.14
N VAL A 145 11.49 -9.88 5.89
CA VAL A 145 12.06 -10.63 4.75
C VAL A 145 13.54 -10.32 4.56
N PHE A 146 13.94 -9.04 4.57
CA PHE A 146 15.34 -8.68 4.45
C PHE A 146 16.20 -9.24 5.59
N SER A 147 15.73 -9.18 6.83
CA SER A 147 16.47 -9.68 8.00
C SER A 147 16.66 -11.20 8.03
N LEU A 148 15.80 -11.94 7.35
CA LEU A 148 15.83 -13.40 7.32
C LEU A 148 16.58 -13.96 6.11
N MET A 149 16.68 -13.18 5.03
CA MET A 149 17.14 -13.67 3.72
C MET A 149 18.40 -12.96 3.19
N TYR A 150 18.86 -11.88 3.83
CA TYR A 150 20.15 -11.23 3.58
C TYR A 150 21.05 -11.32 4.80
#